data_AF-A0A2V7ZEC2-F1
#
_entry.id   AF-A0A2V7ZEC2-F1
#
_cell.length_a   1.000
_cell.length_b   1.000
_cell.length_c   1.000
_cell.angle_alpha   90.00
_cell.angle_beta   90.00
_cell.angle_gamma   90.00
#
_symmetry.space_group_name_H-M   'P 1'
#
loop_
_entity.id
_entity.type
_entity.pdbx_description
1 polymer ?
#
loop_
_entity_poly.entity_id
_entity_poly.type
_entity_poly.pdbx_seq_one_letter_code
_entity_poly.pdbx_strand_id
1 'polypeptide(L)'
;NAANVKTLSLAWTYRATAQEGDTSGGEYHAGDPYYWGGPQATVTIKATPLVANGVLYFAAPDHAYAIDARTGRAIWHYFWRTRGGIHIGNRGVGMYGNLLFFETPDCYLVSLDAATGRERWHKEIADVRQQYFCTPAPIVIGRHVIVGIGGDSLDVQGYLESYEPESGERQWRWYTTPQKMGEPGSETWPDAYSMTHGGGMTWLPPTYDPDLNLLYIPTGNPNPVFAPRSRKGDNLFTCALVALNPDTGKMAWYFQTSPHDTHDWDSAQVPVLIDGQIDGRPRKLVAQAARNGYYFLLDRTNGKSIQTVPYVDFMNWSLGVNDKGQPINNPAKDATVDGTLVSPGSATNWPPPSFSPKTGLLYVGTSQSYGLQYLTDTDERPEGYGGGAVGGGGAGGREAYIKALDYRTGKVRWRHALTEGGAMGLLT
;
A
#
# COMPACT_ATOMS: atom_id res chain seq x y z
N ASN A 1 0.84 0.65 -30.46
CA ASN A 1 2.32 0.78 -30.54
C ASN A 1 2.66 2.24 -30.89
N ALA A 2 3.94 2.63 -30.88
CA ALA A 2 4.33 4.04 -31.09
C ALA A 2 3.86 4.64 -32.44
N ALA A 3 3.71 3.82 -33.48
CA ALA A 3 3.27 4.27 -34.80
C ALA A 3 1.76 4.54 -34.89
N ASN A 4 0.94 3.86 -34.09
CA ASN A 4 -0.52 3.95 -34.17
C ASN A 4 -1.22 4.39 -32.87
N VAL A 5 -0.50 4.71 -31.79
CA VAL A 5 -1.13 5.15 -30.53
C VAL A 5 -2.00 6.40 -30.73
N LYS A 6 -1.64 7.26 -31.69
CA LYS A 6 -2.42 8.46 -32.06
C LYS A 6 -3.77 8.16 -32.71
N THR A 7 -4.00 6.91 -33.13
CA THR A 7 -5.27 6.48 -33.73
C THR A 7 -6.20 5.81 -32.73
N LEU A 8 -5.82 5.72 -31.45
CA LEU A 8 -6.71 5.21 -30.41
C LEU A 8 -7.93 6.14 -30.28
N SER A 9 -9.10 5.54 -30.20
CA SER A 9 -10.36 6.22 -29.92
C SER A 9 -11.08 5.54 -28.77
N LEU A 10 -11.99 6.27 -28.13
CA LEU A 10 -12.87 5.73 -27.11
C LEU A 10 -13.76 4.64 -27.72
N ALA A 11 -13.66 3.41 -27.19
CA ALA A 11 -14.50 2.31 -27.63
C ALA A 11 -15.90 2.37 -26.99
N TRP A 12 -15.95 2.48 -25.66
CA TRP A 12 -17.18 2.61 -24.87
C TRP A 12 -16.84 3.19 -23.49
N THR A 13 -17.86 3.63 -22.76
CA THR A 13 -17.76 4.03 -21.35
C THR A 13 -18.78 3.28 -20.52
N TYR A 14 -18.39 2.94 -19.29
CA TYR A 14 -19.31 2.44 -18.27
C TYR A 14 -19.25 3.40 -17.09
N ARG A 15 -20.41 3.86 -16.63
CA ARG A 15 -20.52 4.68 -15.42
C ARG A 15 -20.87 3.76 -14.27
N ALA A 16 -19.93 3.56 -13.35
CA ALA A 16 -20.22 2.87 -12.09
C ALA A 16 -21.13 3.79 -11.25
N THR A 17 -22.32 3.29 -10.94
CA THR A 17 -23.31 3.96 -10.10
C THR A 17 -23.73 2.99 -9.02
N ALA A 18 -23.98 3.50 -7.81
CA ALA A 18 -24.80 2.79 -6.85
C ALA A 18 -26.21 2.62 -7.44
N GLN A 19 -26.86 1.47 -7.24
CA GLN A 19 -28.26 1.30 -7.66
C GLN A 19 -29.19 2.07 -6.71
N GLU A 20 -30.44 2.29 -7.10
CA GLU A 20 -31.42 2.96 -6.26
C GLU A 20 -31.64 2.15 -4.96
N GLY A 21 -31.30 2.75 -3.82
CA GLY A 21 -31.31 2.10 -2.50
C GLY A 21 -29.92 1.66 -1.98
N ASP A 22 -28.90 1.63 -2.84
CA ASP A 22 -27.53 1.36 -2.43
C ASP A 22 -26.89 2.67 -1.93
N THR A 23 -26.83 2.86 -0.62
CA THR A 23 -26.06 3.96 -0.02
C THR A 23 -24.72 3.42 0.48
N SER A 24 -23.62 3.79 -0.18
CA SER A 24 -22.28 3.55 0.38
C SER A 24 -22.17 4.23 1.75
N GLY A 25 -21.40 3.71 2.71
CA GLY A 25 -21.24 4.34 4.04
C GLY A 25 -22.10 3.78 5.19
N GLY A 26 -22.87 2.72 4.92
CA GLY A 26 -23.43 1.82 5.94
C GLY A 26 -24.72 2.23 6.67
N GLU A 27 -25.16 1.39 7.62
CA GLU A 27 -26.28 1.69 8.53
C GLU A 27 -25.87 2.69 9.61
N TYR A 28 -26.51 3.86 9.64
CA TYR A 28 -26.44 4.76 10.78
C TYR A 28 -27.36 4.25 11.90
N HIS A 29 -26.80 3.90 13.06
CA HIS A 29 -27.55 3.75 14.30
C HIS A 29 -27.22 4.90 15.26
N ALA A 30 -28.25 5.58 15.76
CA ALA A 30 -28.06 6.65 16.74
C ALA A 30 -27.47 6.06 18.03
N GLY A 31 -26.20 6.38 18.33
CA GLY A 31 -25.48 5.89 19.51
C GLY A 31 -24.08 5.32 19.22
N ASP A 32 -23.71 5.13 17.95
CA ASP A 32 -22.37 4.63 17.60
C ASP A 32 -21.28 5.68 17.91
N PRO A 33 -20.26 5.34 18.73
CA PRO A 33 -19.40 6.33 19.38
C PRO A 33 -18.35 6.98 18.46
N TYR A 34 -18.03 6.40 17.30
CA TYR A 34 -17.02 6.96 16.38
C TYR A 34 -17.39 6.67 14.93
N TYR A 35 -17.53 7.73 14.13
CA TYR A 35 -17.94 7.66 12.73
C TYR A 35 -16.90 8.30 11.82
N TRP A 36 -16.29 7.48 10.95
CA TRP A 36 -15.51 7.91 9.79
C TRP A 36 -16.01 7.13 8.56
N GLY A 37 -17.04 7.64 7.86
CA GLY A 37 -17.57 6.93 6.69
C GLY A 37 -18.99 7.30 6.24
N GLY A 38 -19.31 8.60 6.21
CA GLY A 38 -20.61 9.15 5.77
C GLY A 38 -21.17 8.58 4.47
N PRO A 39 -22.50 8.61 4.27
CA PRO A 39 -23.08 8.15 3.03
C PRO A 39 -22.46 8.89 1.85
N GLN A 40 -21.76 8.15 0.98
CA GLN A 40 -21.11 8.74 -0.19
C GLN A 40 -22.04 8.61 -1.40
N ALA A 41 -22.40 9.74 -1.99
CA ALA A 41 -23.20 9.79 -3.21
C ALA A 41 -22.42 9.35 -4.47
N THR A 42 -21.09 9.15 -4.35
CA THR A 42 -20.20 8.90 -5.49
C THR A 42 -19.27 7.71 -5.25
N VAL A 43 -19.26 6.78 -6.20
CA VAL A 43 -18.36 5.63 -6.21
C VAL A 43 -16.94 6.08 -6.60
N THR A 44 -16.01 6.08 -5.64
CA THR A 44 -14.59 6.39 -5.91
C THR A 44 -13.84 5.14 -6.35
N ILE A 45 -13.40 5.10 -7.61
CA ILE A 45 -12.65 3.96 -8.17
C ILE A 45 -11.15 4.21 -8.02
N LYS A 46 -10.49 3.34 -7.24
CA LYS A 46 -9.03 3.21 -7.22
C LYS A 46 -8.53 1.91 -7.83
N ALA A 47 -9.45 1.01 -8.20
CA ALA A 47 -9.14 -0.30 -8.73
C ALA A 47 -8.61 -0.26 -10.16
N THR A 48 -7.69 -1.19 -10.45
CA THR A 48 -7.38 -1.58 -11.83
C THR A 48 -8.28 -2.77 -12.18
N PRO A 49 -9.08 -2.70 -13.26
CA PRO A 49 -9.93 -3.82 -13.64
C PRO A 49 -9.14 -5.09 -14.00
N LEU A 50 -9.60 -6.23 -13.49
CA LEU A 50 -9.14 -7.56 -13.87
C LEU A 50 -9.94 -8.04 -15.09
N VAL A 51 -9.28 -8.52 -16.14
CA VAL A 51 -9.96 -9.12 -17.31
C VAL A 51 -9.77 -10.63 -17.29
N ALA A 52 -10.88 -11.38 -17.30
CA ALA A 52 -10.87 -12.82 -17.48
C ALA A 52 -12.06 -13.26 -18.34
N ASN A 53 -11.81 -14.13 -19.32
CA ASN A 53 -12.85 -14.70 -20.19
C ASN A 53 -13.76 -13.67 -20.88
N GLY A 54 -13.20 -12.51 -21.26
CA GLY A 54 -13.95 -11.43 -21.92
C GLY A 54 -14.78 -10.55 -20.97
N VAL A 55 -14.63 -10.73 -19.66
CA VAL A 55 -15.31 -9.95 -18.62
C VAL A 55 -14.30 -9.11 -17.85
N LEU A 56 -14.62 -7.84 -17.63
CA LEU A 56 -13.92 -6.91 -16.76
C LEU A 56 -14.54 -6.97 -15.36
N TYR A 57 -13.72 -7.21 -14.34
CA TYR A 57 -14.11 -7.21 -12.94
C TYR A 57 -13.37 -6.11 -12.20
N PHE A 58 -14.08 -5.34 -11.38
CA PHE A 58 -13.46 -4.35 -10.51
C PHE A 58 -14.33 -4.08 -9.28
N ALA A 59 -13.71 -3.51 -8.26
CA ALA A 59 -14.40 -3.12 -7.03
C ALA A 59 -14.21 -1.62 -6.75
N ALA A 60 -15.11 -1.11 -5.94
CA ALA A 60 -15.08 0.20 -5.30
C ALA A 60 -15.52 -0.02 -3.83
N PRO A 61 -15.42 0.98 -2.93
CA PRO A 61 -15.99 0.83 -1.59
C PRO A 61 -17.43 0.32 -1.70
N ASP A 62 -17.77 -0.71 -0.94
CA ASP A 62 -19.10 -1.37 -0.91
C ASP A 62 -19.57 -2.05 -2.20
N HIS A 63 -18.80 -2.04 -3.28
CA HIS A 63 -19.30 -2.48 -4.59
C HIS A 63 -18.30 -3.36 -5.34
N ALA A 64 -18.83 -4.36 -6.04
CA ALA A 64 -18.10 -5.11 -7.06
C ALA A 64 -18.93 -5.21 -8.34
N TYR A 65 -18.27 -5.19 -9.49
CA TYR A 65 -18.92 -5.15 -10.80
C TYR A 65 -18.30 -6.18 -11.74
N ALA A 66 -19.13 -6.73 -12.64
CA ALA A 66 -18.69 -7.42 -13.84
C ALA A 66 -19.28 -6.77 -15.08
N ILE A 67 -18.42 -6.45 -16.04
CA ILE A 67 -18.77 -5.74 -17.27
C ILE A 67 -18.28 -6.56 -18.46
N ASP A 68 -19.10 -6.72 -19.49
CA ASP A 68 -18.66 -7.28 -20.76
C ASP A 68 -17.59 -6.37 -21.39
N ALA A 69 -16.37 -6.89 -21.58
CA ALA A 69 -15.23 -6.08 -21.99
C ALA A 69 -15.34 -5.53 -23.42
N ARG A 70 -16.20 -6.12 -24.26
CA ARG A 70 -16.39 -5.70 -25.65
C ARG A 70 -17.41 -4.59 -25.79
N THR A 71 -18.46 -4.64 -24.97
CA THR A 71 -19.65 -3.79 -25.12
C THR A 71 -19.81 -2.76 -24.01
N GLY A 72 -19.14 -2.92 -22.88
CA GLY A 72 -19.30 -2.06 -21.71
C GLY A 72 -20.62 -2.29 -20.96
N ARG A 73 -21.37 -3.35 -21.28
CA ARG A 73 -22.63 -3.67 -20.60
C ARG A 73 -22.36 -4.35 -19.27
N ALA A 74 -23.06 -3.92 -18.22
CA ALA A 74 -23.04 -4.62 -16.95
C ALA A 74 -23.62 -6.03 -17.11
N ILE A 75 -22.90 -7.01 -16.55
CA ILE A 75 -23.34 -8.40 -16.39
C ILE A 75 -24.02 -8.54 -15.03
N TRP A 76 -23.34 -8.09 -13.97
CA TRP A 76 -23.86 -8.01 -12.62
C TRP A 76 -23.19 -6.89 -11.82
N HIS A 77 -23.83 -6.51 -10.73
CA HIS A 77 -23.34 -5.58 -9.72
C HIS A 77 -23.68 -6.15 -8.35
N TYR A 78 -22.70 -6.16 -7.47
CA TYR A 78 -22.81 -6.58 -6.08
C TYR A 78 -22.68 -5.36 -5.17
N PHE A 79 -23.54 -5.29 -4.15
CA PHE A 79 -23.51 -4.27 -3.12
C PHE A 79 -23.36 -4.91 -1.74
N TRP A 80 -22.38 -4.43 -0.98
CA TRP A 80 -22.17 -4.75 0.42
C TRP A 80 -22.71 -3.62 1.28
N ARG A 81 -23.58 -3.96 2.22
CA ARG A 81 -24.06 -3.00 3.21
C ARG A 81 -23.09 -2.96 4.38
N THR A 82 -22.10 -2.08 4.29
CA THR A 82 -21.07 -1.92 5.31
C THR A 82 -21.64 -1.52 6.68
N ARG A 83 -20.92 -1.89 7.74
CA ARG A 83 -21.19 -1.49 9.12
C ARG A 83 -20.31 -0.31 9.57
N GLY A 84 -19.53 0.28 8.66
CA GLY A 84 -18.68 1.44 8.92
C GLY A 84 -17.40 1.45 8.07
N GLY A 85 -16.33 2.00 8.63
CA GLY A 85 -15.00 1.98 8.02
C GLY A 85 -14.75 3.09 6.99
N ILE A 86 -13.46 3.28 6.67
CA ILE A 86 -13.00 4.43 5.88
C ILE A 86 -13.22 4.19 4.38
N HIS A 87 -14.02 5.05 3.75
CA HIS A 87 -14.39 4.98 2.33
C HIS A 87 -13.45 5.78 1.41
N ILE A 88 -12.14 5.57 1.54
CA ILE A 88 -11.14 6.28 0.73
C ILE A 88 -10.87 5.60 -0.62
N GLY A 89 -11.53 4.48 -0.92
CA GLY A 89 -11.42 3.73 -2.18
C GLY A 89 -11.11 2.25 -1.97
N ASN A 90 -11.29 1.45 -3.02
CA ASN A 90 -10.95 0.02 -3.04
C ASN A 90 -10.02 -0.24 -4.24
N ARG A 91 -9.00 -1.07 -4.06
CA ARG A 91 -7.92 -1.27 -5.05
C ARG A 91 -8.16 -2.40 -6.04
N GLY A 92 -9.25 -3.14 -5.91
CA GLY A 92 -9.69 -4.11 -6.91
C GLY A 92 -10.04 -5.47 -6.33
N VAL A 93 -9.99 -6.47 -7.21
CA VAL A 93 -10.44 -7.83 -6.94
C VAL A 93 -9.33 -8.84 -7.22
N GLY A 94 -9.32 -9.93 -6.46
CA GLY A 94 -8.54 -11.15 -6.75
C GLY A 94 -9.42 -12.23 -7.39
N MET A 95 -8.82 -13.20 -8.10
CA MET A 95 -9.57 -14.30 -8.74
C MET A 95 -8.90 -15.66 -8.52
N TYR A 96 -9.70 -16.67 -8.13
CA TYR A 96 -9.31 -18.08 -8.07
C TYR A 96 -10.33 -18.93 -8.85
N GLY A 97 -9.95 -19.43 -10.02
CA GLY A 97 -10.87 -20.18 -10.87
C GLY A 97 -12.10 -19.34 -11.24
N ASN A 98 -13.29 -19.72 -10.74
CA ASN A 98 -14.54 -18.99 -10.91
C ASN A 98 -14.94 -18.11 -9.71
N LEU A 99 -14.03 -17.90 -8.76
CA LEU A 99 -14.27 -17.12 -7.55
C LEU A 99 -13.60 -15.76 -7.65
N LEU A 100 -14.33 -14.72 -7.26
CA LEU A 100 -13.82 -13.35 -7.11
C LEU A 100 -13.76 -12.99 -5.64
N PHE A 101 -12.72 -12.26 -5.25
CA PHE A 101 -12.53 -11.81 -3.88
C PHE A 101 -12.31 -10.30 -3.84
N PHE A 102 -12.91 -9.64 -2.87
CA PHE A 102 -12.62 -8.24 -2.56
C PHE A 102 -12.79 -7.95 -1.07
N GLU A 103 -12.11 -6.92 -0.59
CA GLU A 103 -12.22 -6.45 0.78
C GLU A 103 -13.23 -5.30 0.89
N THR A 104 -14.06 -5.29 1.94
CA THR A 104 -15.02 -4.22 2.21
C THR A 104 -14.44 -3.16 3.14
N PRO A 105 -14.98 -1.93 3.18
CA PRO A 105 -14.47 -0.86 4.06
C PRO A 105 -14.46 -1.22 5.55
N ASP A 106 -15.41 -2.03 6.01
CA ASP A 106 -15.51 -2.60 7.36
C ASP A 106 -14.75 -3.93 7.54
N CYS A 107 -13.78 -4.21 6.66
CA CYS A 107 -12.84 -5.33 6.77
C CYS A 107 -13.44 -6.73 6.72
N TYR A 108 -14.37 -6.96 5.80
CA TYR A 108 -14.76 -8.31 5.40
C TYR A 108 -14.06 -8.70 4.09
N LEU A 109 -13.55 -9.93 4.03
CA LEU A 109 -13.20 -10.60 2.78
C LEU A 109 -14.46 -11.27 2.23
N VAL A 110 -14.93 -10.81 1.08
CA VAL A 110 -16.12 -11.34 0.42
C VAL A 110 -15.71 -12.21 -0.77
N SER A 111 -16.30 -13.40 -0.89
CA SER A 111 -16.17 -14.27 -2.06
C SER A 111 -17.46 -14.28 -2.88
N LEU A 112 -17.33 -14.02 -4.18
CA LEU A 112 -18.42 -13.99 -5.15
C LEU A 112 -18.20 -15.07 -6.23
N ASP A 113 -19.28 -15.65 -6.73
CA ASP A 113 -19.26 -16.38 -8.00
C ASP A 113 -19.06 -15.39 -9.16
N ALA A 114 -18.00 -15.57 -9.96
CA ALA A 114 -17.60 -14.61 -10.98
C ALA A 114 -18.62 -14.45 -12.11
N ALA A 115 -19.41 -15.48 -12.41
CA ALA A 115 -20.38 -15.43 -13.49
C ALA A 115 -21.68 -14.71 -13.08
N THR A 116 -22.06 -14.82 -11.81
CA THR A 116 -23.37 -14.37 -11.32
C THR A 116 -23.33 -13.23 -10.32
N GLY A 117 -22.19 -12.95 -9.72
CA GLY A 117 -22.03 -11.96 -8.65
C GLY A 117 -22.66 -12.40 -7.32
N ARG A 118 -23.13 -13.66 -7.21
CA ARG A 118 -23.72 -14.17 -5.97
C ARG A 118 -22.65 -14.39 -4.92
N GLU A 119 -22.90 -13.88 -3.72
CA GLU A 119 -22.05 -14.16 -2.56
C GLU A 119 -22.03 -15.66 -2.25
N ARG A 120 -20.83 -16.18 -2.01
CA ARG A 120 -20.61 -17.55 -1.54
C ARG A 120 -20.35 -17.61 -0.05
N TRP A 121 -19.48 -16.71 0.42
CA TRP A 121 -19.15 -16.54 1.82
C TRP A 121 -18.52 -15.16 2.03
N HIS A 122 -18.54 -14.69 3.28
CA HIS A 122 -17.70 -13.60 3.74
C HIS A 122 -17.04 -13.95 5.08
N LYS A 123 -15.90 -13.31 5.38
CA LYS A 123 -15.16 -13.47 6.64
C LYS A 123 -14.66 -12.13 7.14
N GLU A 124 -14.84 -11.88 8.43
CA GLU A 124 -14.27 -10.70 9.09
C GLU A 124 -12.74 -10.88 9.19
N ILE A 125 -11.99 -9.93 8.63
CA ILE A 125 -10.52 -9.84 8.68
C ILE A 125 -10.13 -9.11 9.96
N ALA A 126 -10.79 -7.97 10.22
CA ALA A 126 -10.47 -7.03 11.28
C ALA A 126 -11.73 -6.35 11.83
N ASP A 127 -11.70 -5.97 13.11
CA ASP A 127 -12.82 -5.31 13.78
C ASP A 127 -12.81 -3.79 13.52
N VAL A 128 -13.81 -3.31 12.78
CA VAL A 128 -13.97 -1.87 12.47
C VAL A 128 -14.11 -0.99 13.73
N ARG A 129 -14.52 -1.55 14.87
CA ARG A 129 -14.60 -0.80 16.15
C ARG A 129 -13.23 -0.43 16.70
N GLN A 130 -12.19 -1.13 16.26
CA GLN A 130 -10.79 -0.80 16.54
C GLN A 130 -10.21 0.14 15.47
N GLN A 131 -11.07 0.74 14.63
CA GLN A 131 -10.71 1.65 13.54
C GLN A 131 -9.79 1.02 12.47
N TYR A 132 -9.82 -0.31 12.36
CA TYR A 132 -9.37 -0.98 11.15
C TYR A 132 -10.27 -0.61 9.96
N PHE A 133 -9.66 -0.54 8.79
CA PHE A 133 -10.37 -0.38 7.53
C PHE A 133 -9.62 -1.11 6.42
N CYS A 134 -10.35 -1.57 5.39
CA CYS A 134 -9.77 -2.41 4.36
C CYS A 134 -10.02 -1.83 2.96
N THR A 135 -8.96 -1.88 2.17
CA THR A 135 -8.81 -1.17 0.89
C THR A 135 -7.89 -1.90 -0.12
N PRO A 136 -6.96 -2.81 0.27
CA PRO A 136 -6.24 -3.66 -0.68
C PRO A 136 -7.12 -4.42 -1.68
N ALA A 137 -6.49 -4.81 -2.79
CA ALA A 137 -7.00 -5.88 -3.64
C ALA A 137 -6.42 -7.21 -3.13
N PRO A 138 -7.23 -8.26 -2.93
CA PRO A 138 -6.70 -9.58 -2.61
C PRO A 138 -5.79 -10.11 -3.72
N ILE A 139 -4.72 -10.81 -3.34
CA ILE A 139 -3.84 -11.52 -4.28
C ILE A 139 -3.99 -13.02 -4.08
N VAL A 140 -4.15 -13.74 -5.18
CA VAL A 140 -4.28 -15.20 -5.15
C VAL A 140 -2.95 -15.84 -5.55
N ILE A 141 -2.36 -16.62 -4.64
CA ILE A 141 -1.11 -17.38 -4.86
C ILE A 141 -1.41 -18.86 -4.59
N GLY A 142 -1.45 -19.69 -5.63
CA GLY A 142 -1.85 -21.09 -5.45
C GLY A 142 -3.25 -21.20 -4.83
N ARG A 143 -3.35 -21.78 -3.62
CA ARG A 143 -4.60 -21.88 -2.83
C ARG A 143 -4.62 -20.91 -1.63
N HIS A 144 -4.03 -19.73 -1.81
CA HIS A 144 -3.92 -18.69 -0.79
C HIS A 144 -4.52 -17.39 -1.30
N VAL A 145 -5.63 -16.94 -0.71
CA VAL A 145 -6.16 -15.58 -0.88
C VAL A 145 -5.50 -14.71 0.17
N ILE A 146 -4.52 -13.90 -0.26
CA ILE A 146 -3.73 -13.03 0.60
C ILE A 146 -4.40 -11.68 0.72
N VAL A 147 -4.64 -11.24 1.96
CA VAL A 147 -5.36 -10.00 2.30
C VAL A 147 -4.64 -9.20 3.37
N GLY A 148 -4.82 -7.88 3.31
CA GLY A 148 -4.16 -6.91 4.19
C GLY A 148 -5.16 -5.97 4.86
N ILE A 149 -4.64 -5.02 5.64
CA ILE A 149 -5.45 -4.11 6.47
C ILE A 149 -4.83 -2.71 6.55
N GLY A 150 -5.65 -1.70 6.88
CA GLY A 150 -5.27 -0.35 7.31
C GLY A 150 -5.80 -0.05 8.72
N GLY A 151 -5.23 0.94 9.43
CA GLY A 151 -5.69 1.27 10.79
C GLY A 151 -4.78 2.16 11.65
N ASP A 152 -4.39 3.35 11.20
CA ASP A 152 -3.49 4.22 11.99
C ASP A 152 -4.14 4.98 13.16
N SER A 153 -5.45 4.83 13.36
CA SER A 153 -6.21 5.75 14.21
C SER A 153 -6.27 5.36 15.69
N LEU A 154 -6.01 4.10 16.04
CA LEU A 154 -6.03 3.57 17.42
C LEU A 154 -4.80 2.69 17.74
N ASP A 155 -3.66 2.96 17.08
CA ASP A 155 -2.40 2.26 17.32
C ASP A 155 -2.54 0.74 17.32
N VAL A 156 -3.28 0.20 16.35
CA VAL A 156 -3.55 -1.22 16.27
C VAL A 156 -2.45 -1.93 15.48
N GLN A 157 -2.32 -3.25 15.63
CA GLN A 157 -1.29 -4.00 14.92
C GLN A 157 -1.63 -4.19 13.45
N GLY A 158 -0.64 -4.00 12.57
CA GLY A 158 -0.69 -4.49 11.21
C GLY A 158 -0.50 -6.01 11.15
N TYR A 159 -1.11 -6.64 10.14
CA TYR A 159 -0.90 -8.05 9.82
C TYR A 159 -1.26 -8.35 8.36
N LEU A 160 -0.77 -9.49 7.86
CA LEU A 160 -1.15 -10.08 6.59
C LEU A 160 -1.78 -11.45 6.87
N GLU A 161 -2.82 -11.79 6.14
CA GLU A 161 -3.49 -13.08 6.30
C GLU A 161 -3.63 -13.83 4.98
N SER A 162 -3.77 -15.14 5.11
CA SER A 162 -4.06 -16.04 4.02
C SER A 162 -5.33 -16.82 4.30
N TYR A 163 -6.19 -16.91 3.29
CA TYR A 163 -7.48 -17.60 3.36
C TYR A 163 -7.59 -18.67 2.28
N GLU A 164 -8.25 -19.76 2.64
CA GLU A 164 -8.62 -20.83 1.74
C GLU A 164 -9.72 -20.33 0.76
N PRO A 165 -9.54 -20.39 -0.57
CA PRO A 165 -10.44 -19.73 -1.52
C PRO A 165 -11.87 -20.27 -1.52
N GLU A 166 -12.08 -21.55 -1.24
CA GLU A 166 -13.38 -22.20 -1.33
C GLU A 166 -14.18 -22.10 -0.03
N SER A 167 -13.54 -22.27 1.14
CA SER A 167 -14.20 -22.23 2.45
C SER A 167 -14.13 -20.88 3.16
N GLY A 168 -13.17 -20.04 2.80
CA GLY A 168 -12.82 -18.82 3.54
C GLY A 168 -12.20 -19.11 4.89
N GLU A 169 -11.67 -20.31 5.15
CA GLU A 169 -10.95 -20.56 6.40
C GLU A 169 -9.59 -19.87 6.39
N ARG A 170 -9.26 -19.15 7.46
CA ARG A 170 -7.93 -18.55 7.61
C ARG A 170 -6.89 -19.64 7.78
N GLN A 171 -5.91 -19.66 6.88
CA GLN A 171 -4.80 -20.61 6.89
C GLN A 171 -3.66 -20.14 7.81
N TRP A 172 -3.30 -18.85 7.75
CA TRP A 172 -2.30 -18.25 8.64
C TRP A 172 -2.47 -16.73 8.76
N ARG A 173 -1.85 -16.16 9.80
CA ARG A 173 -1.68 -14.72 10.03
C ARG A 173 -0.21 -14.43 10.35
N TRP A 174 0.35 -13.40 9.72
CA TRP A 174 1.65 -12.84 10.06
C TRP A 174 1.47 -11.40 10.55
N TYR A 175 1.99 -11.09 11.73
CA TYR A 175 1.95 -9.73 12.29
C TYR A 175 3.17 -8.92 11.86
N THR A 176 2.96 -7.64 11.63
CA THR A 176 4.00 -6.70 11.17
C THR A 176 4.91 -6.23 12.30
N THR A 177 4.52 -6.50 13.55
CA THR A 177 5.36 -6.35 14.73
C THR A 177 5.55 -7.69 15.43
N PRO A 178 6.70 -7.92 16.08
CA PRO A 178 6.90 -9.09 16.91
C PRO A 178 5.81 -9.17 17.99
N GLN A 179 5.42 -10.37 18.37
CA GLN A 179 4.32 -10.61 19.31
C GLN A 179 4.84 -10.78 20.74
N LYS A 180 6.14 -11.02 20.90
CA LYS A 180 6.77 -11.19 22.21
C LYS A 180 8.19 -10.66 22.25
N MET A 181 8.58 -10.07 23.38
CA MET A 181 9.98 -9.70 23.64
C MET A 181 10.89 -10.92 23.56
N GLY A 182 12.01 -10.78 22.86
CA GLY A 182 12.96 -11.85 22.54
C GLY A 182 12.73 -12.49 21.16
N GLU A 183 11.61 -12.21 20.48
CA GLU A 183 11.45 -12.53 19.07
C GLU A 183 12.31 -11.58 18.19
N PRO A 184 12.77 -12.02 17.01
CA PRO A 184 13.53 -11.16 16.11
C PRO A 184 12.80 -9.84 15.83
N GLY A 185 13.51 -8.70 15.95
CA GLY A 185 12.97 -7.36 15.76
C GLY A 185 12.41 -6.73 17.04
N SER A 186 12.10 -7.52 18.08
CA SER A 186 11.56 -6.98 19.35
C SER A 186 12.57 -6.11 20.09
N GLU A 187 13.86 -6.32 19.86
CA GLU A 187 14.95 -5.49 20.40
C GLU A 187 14.94 -4.05 19.88
N THR A 188 14.18 -3.78 18.83
CA THR A 188 14.03 -2.44 18.24
C THR A 188 12.84 -1.65 18.80
N TRP A 189 12.15 -2.21 19.79
CA TRP A 189 11.05 -1.58 20.51
C TRP A 189 11.44 -1.34 21.97
N PRO A 190 10.92 -0.27 22.60
CA PRO A 190 11.30 0.05 23.98
C PRO A 190 10.64 -0.90 24.99
N ASP A 191 9.43 -1.38 24.68
CA ASP A 191 8.65 -2.28 25.53
C ASP A 191 7.59 -3.05 24.71
N ALA A 192 6.95 -4.01 25.38
CA ALA A 192 5.92 -4.85 24.77
C ALA A 192 4.66 -4.06 24.39
N TYR A 193 4.34 -2.97 25.11
CA TYR A 193 3.15 -2.16 24.80
C TYR A 193 3.32 -1.49 23.44
N SER A 194 4.40 -0.73 23.26
CA SER A 194 4.70 0.00 22.03
C SER A 194 4.82 -0.94 20.83
N MET A 195 5.41 -2.12 21.03
CA MET A 195 5.51 -3.17 20.00
C MET A 195 4.14 -3.74 19.60
N THR A 196 3.27 -3.99 20.58
CA THR A 196 1.92 -4.56 20.32
C THR A 196 0.90 -3.52 19.89
N HIS A 197 1.28 -2.25 19.82
CA HIS A 197 0.48 -1.13 19.31
C HIS A 197 1.22 -0.41 18.17
N GLY A 198 2.13 -1.12 17.52
CA GLY A 198 3.19 -0.51 16.72
C GLY A 198 2.83 -0.19 15.26
N GLY A 199 1.60 -0.41 14.81
CA GLY A 199 1.22 -0.13 13.41
C GLY A 199 1.77 -1.13 12.39
N GLY A 200 2.23 -0.63 11.24
CA GLY A 200 2.83 -1.42 10.17
C GLY A 200 1.84 -1.96 9.13
N MET A 201 0.69 -1.30 8.97
CA MET A 201 -0.43 -1.70 8.12
C MET A 201 -0.04 -2.21 6.73
N THR A 202 -0.67 -3.30 6.27
CA THR A 202 -0.39 -3.99 4.99
C THR A 202 -1.38 -3.57 3.90
N TRP A 203 -1.61 -2.27 3.78
CA TRP A 203 -2.73 -1.72 3.01
C TRP A 203 -2.51 -1.70 1.48
N LEU A 204 -1.45 -2.36 0.99
CA LEU A 204 -1.22 -2.61 -0.44
C LEU A 204 -0.96 -4.09 -0.75
N PRO A 205 -1.35 -4.56 -1.95
CA PRO A 205 -1.14 -5.95 -2.35
C PRO A 205 0.36 -6.32 -2.41
N PRO A 206 0.75 -7.55 -2.03
CA PRO A 206 2.12 -8.03 -2.20
C PRO A 206 2.42 -8.41 -3.67
N THR A 207 3.71 -8.56 -3.98
CA THR A 207 4.20 -9.14 -5.25
C THR A 207 4.76 -10.55 -5.00
N TYR A 208 4.70 -11.47 -5.96
CA TYR A 208 5.11 -12.87 -5.76
C TYR A 208 6.13 -13.36 -6.80
N ASP A 209 7.17 -14.08 -6.35
CA ASP A 209 8.09 -14.84 -7.21
C ASP A 209 7.80 -16.35 -7.07
N PRO A 210 7.27 -17.01 -8.12
CA PRO A 210 6.99 -18.45 -8.09
C PRO A 210 8.23 -19.34 -8.07
N ASP A 211 9.37 -18.91 -8.60
CA ASP A 211 10.60 -19.71 -8.60
C ASP A 211 11.20 -19.83 -7.20
N LEU A 212 11.07 -18.75 -6.42
CA LEU A 212 11.56 -18.69 -5.04
C LEU A 212 10.50 -19.10 -4.03
N ASN A 213 9.24 -19.17 -4.46
CA ASN A 213 8.06 -19.27 -3.60
C ASN A 213 8.08 -18.25 -2.46
N LEU A 214 8.31 -16.98 -2.81
CA LEU A 214 8.35 -15.85 -1.88
C LEU A 214 7.36 -14.78 -2.32
N LEU A 215 6.51 -14.34 -1.40
CA LEU A 215 5.73 -13.11 -1.53
C LEU A 215 6.49 -11.96 -0.87
N TYR A 216 6.43 -10.78 -1.45
CA TYR A 216 7.08 -9.56 -0.99
C TYR A 216 6.00 -8.55 -0.62
N ILE A 217 5.83 -8.33 0.68
CA ILE A 217 4.84 -7.42 1.24
C ILE A 217 5.55 -6.19 1.80
N PRO A 218 5.23 -4.99 1.30
CA PRO A 218 5.61 -3.77 1.99
C PRO A 218 4.71 -3.50 3.20
N THR A 219 5.30 -2.97 4.29
CA THR A 219 4.59 -2.59 5.52
C THR A 219 4.50 -1.07 5.69
N GLY A 220 3.42 -0.62 6.33
CA GLY A 220 3.15 0.78 6.62
C GLY A 220 4.00 1.38 7.75
N ASN A 221 3.72 2.64 8.08
CA ASN A 221 4.36 3.38 9.16
C ASN A 221 4.15 2.74 10.55
N PRO A 222 5.03 3.05 11.53
CA PRO A 222 4.77 2.74 12.92
C PRO A 222 3.67 3.63 13.51
N ASN A 223 3.09 3.20 14.63
CA ASN A 223 2.18 3.99 15.43
C ASN A 223 2.75 4.23 16.85
N PRO A 224 2.57 5.43 17.44
CA PRO A 224 1.87 6.61 16.89
C PRO A 224 2.62 7.24 15.71
N VAL A 225 1.91 7.79 14.71
CA VAL A 225 2.48 8.08 13.37
C VAL A 225 3.60 9.12 13.41
N PHE A 226 3.34 10.32 13.93
CA PHE A 226 4.29 11.44 13.96
C PHE A 226 4.97 11.65 15.32
N ALA A 227 4.46 11.01 16.37
CA ALA A 227 4.90 11.23 17.75
C ALA A 227 5.71 10.03 18.28
N PRO A 228 7.03 9.97 18.04
CA PRO A 228 7.83 8.78 18.29
C PRO A 228 8.20 8.54 19.77
N ARG A 229 7.80 9.45 20.67
CA ARG A 229 8.32 9.51 22.05
C ARG A 229 8.15 8.19 22.80
N SER A 230 7.01 7.52 22.61
CA SER A 230 6.66 6.23 23.23
C SER A 230 7.32 5.03 22.54
N ARG A 231 7.78 5.17 21.29
CA ARG A 231 8.25 4.07 20.43
C ARG A 231 9.70 4.25 19.94
N LYS A 232 10.62 4.58 20.84
CA LYS A 232 12.04 4.71 20.48
C LYS A 232 12.63 3.41 19.93
N GLY A 233 13.47 3.51 18.89
CA GLY A 233 14.12 2.38 18.23
C GLY A 233 13.63 2.19 16.80
N ASP A 234 14.23 1.28 16.05
CA ASP A 234 13.97 1.13 14.61
C ASP A 234 12.51 0.72 14.28
N ASN A 235 11.74 0.20 15.25
CA ASN A 235 10.33 -0.17 15.10
C ASN A 235 10.07 -1.29 14.08
N LEU A 236 10.85 -2.37 14.10
CA LEU A 236 10.66 -3.49 13.17
C LEU A 236 9.33 -4.25 13.39
N PHE A 237 8.61 -4.66 12.36
CA PHE A 237 8.94 -4.63 10.93
C PHE A 237 8.11 -3.58 10.17
N THR A 238 7.93 -2.40 10.76
CA THR A 238 7.26 -1.25 10.10
C THR A 238 8.18 -0.61 9.06
N CYS A 239 7.60 0.06 8.07
CA CYS A 239 8.30 0.69 6.95
C CYS A 239 9.36 -0.23 6.33
N ALA A 240 8.98 -1.47 6.03
CA ALA A 240 9.88 -2.50 5.52
C ALA A 240 9.30 -3.22 4.31
N LEU A 241 10.20 -3.69 3.43
CA LEU A 241 9.89 -4.76 2.49
C LEU A 241 10.20 -6.09 3.15
N VAL A 242 9.19 -6.93 3.31
CA VAL A 242 9.30 -8.24 3.96
C VAL A 242 9.01 -9.36 2.97
N ALA A 243 9.86 -10.38 2.94
CA ALA A 243 9.63 -11.58 2.15
C ALA A 243 9.06 -12.69 3.05
N LEU A 244 7.89 -13.23 2.69
CA LEU A 244 7.25 -14.34 3.39
C LEU A 244 7.11 -15.55 2.45
N ASN A 245 7.13 -16.75 3.02
CA ASN A 245 6.65 -17.94 2.32
C ASN A 245 5.10 -17.94 2.32
N PRO A 246 4.43 -18.02 1.15
CA PRO A 246 2.97 -17.91 1.06
C PRO A 246 2.22 -19.10 1.66
N ASP A 247 2.84 -20.26 1.76
CA ASP A 247 2.18 -21.46 2.30
C ASP A 247 2.07 -21.41 3.83
N THR A 248 3.01 -20.72 4.49
CA THR A 248 3.16 -20.77 5.96
C THR A 248 3.13 -19.41 6.65
N GLY A 249 3.23 -18.31 5.91
CA GLY A 249 3.37 -16.96 6.46
C GLY A 249 4.72 -16.68 7.14
N LYS A 250 5.68 -17.62 7.09
CA LYS A 250 6.99 -17.45 7.73
C LYS A 250 7.86 -16.47 6.97
N MET A 251 8.46 -15.53 7.71
CA MET A 251 9.39 -14.55 7.15
C MET A 251 10.73 -15.19 6.78
N ALA A 252 11.19 -14.91 5.55
CA ALA A 252 12.48 -15.31 5.03
C ALA A 252 13.54 -14.22 5.24
N TRP A 253 13.21 -12.97 4.94
CA TRP A 253 14.08 -11.81 5.12
C TRP A 253 13.27 -10.52 5.18
N TYR A 254 13.89 -9.43 5.64
CA TYR A 254 13.33 -8.08 5.57
C TYR A 254 14.39 -7.06 5.15
N PHE A 255 13.93 -5.92 4.65
CA PHE A 255 14.74 -4.71 4.47
C PHE A 255 13.90 -3.50 4.87
N GLN A 256 14.33 -2.77 5.89
CA GLN A 256 13.61 -1.59 6.37
C GLN A 256 13.98 -0.35 5.54
N THR A 257 13.00 0.26 4.89
CA THR A 257 13.18 1.44 4.02
C THR A 257 13.18 2.76 4.78
N SER A 258 12.54 2.81 5.95
CA SER A 258 12.54 3.96 6.86
C SER A 258 12.63 3.48 8.33
N PRO A 259 13.83 3.16 8.84
CA PRO A 259 13.99 2.84 10.27
C PRO A 259 13.50 3.99 11.14
N HIS A 260 12.78 3.70 12.23
CA HIS A 260 12.24 4.72 13.15
C HIS A 260 11.46 5.86 12.46
N ASP A 261 10.58 5.55 11.51
CA ASP A 261 9.84 6.57 10.75
C ASP A 261 9.06 7.54 11.67
N THR A 262 9.09 8.83 11.34
CA THR A 262 8.40 9.91 12.07
C THR A 262 7.58 10.82 11.14
N HIS A 263 7.42 10.41 9.88
CA HIS A 263 6.97 11.28 8.79
C HIS A 263 5.76 10.76 8.03
N ASP A 264 5.23 9.59 8.39
CA ASP A 264 4.19 8.88 7.66
C ASP A 264 4.66 8.44 6.26
N TRP A 265 5.92 7.97 6.19
CA TRP A 265 6.48 7.41 4.97
C TRP A 265 6.37 5.89 4.92
N ASP A 266 5.12 5.42 4.85
CA ASP A 266 4.81 4.02 4.57
C ASP A 266 5.72 3.45 3.47
N SER A 267 6.26 2.26 3.71
CA SER A 267 6.95 1.49 2.67
C SER A 267 5.97 0.84 1.68
N ALA A 268 4.68 1.15 1.72
CA ALA A 268 3.61 0.43 1.02
C ALA A 268 3.75 0.33 -0.52
N GLN A 269 4.66 1.06 -1.17
CA GLN A 269 4.78 1.12 -2.63
C GLN A 269 5.06 -0.25 -3.25
N VAL A 270 4.45 -0.50 -4.42
CA VAL A 270 4.48 -1.81 -5.09
C VAL A 270 5.93 -2.26 -5.40
N PRO A 271 6.38 -3.40 -4.87
CA PRO A 271 7.68 -3.97 -5.20
C PRO A 271 7.67 -4.54 -6.63
N VAL A 272 8.64 -4.15 -7.45
CA VAL A 272 8.75 -4.61 -8.85
C VAL A 272 9.86 -5.65 -8.99
N LEU A 273 9.51 -6.87 -9.37
CA LEU A 273 10.48 -7.94 -9.58
C LEU A 273 11.16 -7.80 -10.94
N ILE A 274 12.48 -7.84 -10.96
CA ILE A 274 13.29 -7.67 -12.16
C ILE A 274 14.31 -8.79 -12.22
N ASP A 275 14.27 -9.59 -13.28
CA ASP A 275 15.41 -10.42 -13.66
C ASP A 275 16.34 -9.58 -14.53
N GLY A 276 17.49 -9.21 -13.96
CA GLY A 276 18.38 -8.23 -14.55
C GLY A 276 19.84 -8.60 -14.37
N GLN A 277 20.72 -7.70 -14.81
CA GLN A 277 22.15 -7.79 -14.59
C GLN A 277 22.65 -6.69 -13.65
N ILE A 278 23.55 -7.04 -12.75
CA ILE A 278 24.35 -6.14 -11.90
C ILE A 278 25.81 -6.58 -12.02
N ASP A 279 26.70 -5.65 -12.33
CA ASP A 279 28.13 -5.92 -12.56
C ASP A 279 28.39 -7.06 -13.55
N GLY A 280 27.58 -7.12 -14.62
CA GLY A 280 27.65 -8.15 -15.66
C GLY A 280 27.13 -9.53 -15.25
N ARG A 281 26.60 -9.70 -14.04
CA ARG A 281 26.08 -10.98 -13.53
C ARG A 281 24.55 -10.97 -13.47
N PRO A 282 23.87 -12.07 -13.87
CA PRO A 282 22.43 -12.22 -13.66
C PRO A 282 22.07 -12.15 -12.17
N ARG A 283 20.99 -11.44 -11.85
CA ARG A 283 20.45 -11.30 -10.48
C ARG A 283 18.93 -11.29 -10.50
N LYS A 284 18.35 -11.91 -9.47
CA LYS A 284 16.94 -11.78 -9.12
C LYS A 284 16.78 -10.54 -8.24
N LEU A 285 16.20 -9.49 -8.77
CA LEU A 285 16.10 -8.17 -8.12
C LEU A 285 14.66 -7.84 -7.74
N VAL A 286 14.51 -7.03 -6.70
CA VAL A 286 13.26 -6.31 -6.39
C VAL A 286 13.58 -4.82 -6.26
N ALA A 287 12.81 -4.00 -6.97
CA ALA A 287 12.97 -2.55 -7.02
C ALA A 287 11.76 -1.85 -6.41
N GLN A 288 11.99 -0.78 -5.66
CA GLN A 288 10.94 -0.01 -5.01
C GLN A 288 11.31 1.48 -5.00
N ALA A 289 10.49 2.31 -5.64
CA ALA A 289 10.56 3.76 -5.48
C ALA A 289 9.61 4.14 -4.34
N ALA A 290 10.16 4.60 -3.22
CA ALA A 290 9.42 4.75 -1.98
C ALA A 290 8.94 6.17 -1.71
N ARG A 291 7.91 6.30 -0.85
CA ARG A 291 7.30 7.57 -0.46
C ARG A 291 8.31 8.56 0.13
N ASN A 292 9.33 8.04 0.80
CA ASN A 292 10.42 8.80 1.42
C ASN A 292 11.43 9.40 0.42
N GLY A 293 11.26 9.18 -0.90
CA GLY A 293 12.11 9.77 -1.94
C GLY A 293 13.35 8.96 -2.31
N TYR A 294 13.55 7.79 -1.70
CA TYR A 294 14.59 6.83 -2.09
C TYR A 294 14.08 5.78 -3.08
N TYR A 295 14.97 5.39 -3.98
CA TYR A 295 14.88 4.21 -4.80
C TYR A 295 15.74 3.11 -4.17
N PHE A 296 15.11 1.97 -3.90
CA PHE A 296 15.73 0.78 -3.36
C PHE A 296 15.80 -0.30 -4.44
N LEU A 297 16.98 -0.91 -4.59
CA LEU A 297 17.19 -2.11 -5.37
C LEU A 297 17.84 -3.17 -4.49
N LEU A 298 17.16 -4.29 -4.29
CA LEU A 298 17.60 -5.38 -3.43
C LEU A 298 17.76 -6.67 -4.22
N ASP A 299 18.60 -7.57 -3.74
CA ASP A 299 18.60 -8.97 -4.15
C ASP A 299 17.39 -9.67 -3.52
N ARG A 300 16.39 -10.04 -4.32
CA ARG A 300 15.12 -10.54 -3.79
C ARG A 300 15.19 -11.95 -3.20
N THR A 301 16.34 -12.61 -3.30
CA THR A 301 16.58 -13.92 -2.67
C THR A 301 16.90 -13.81 -1.18
N ASN A 302 17.43 -12.66 -0.72
CA ASN A 302 17.96 -12.51 0.63
C ASN A 302 17.82 -11.10 1.24
N GLY A 303 17.23 -10.14 0.51
CA GLY A 303 16.99 -8.78 0.99
C GLY A 303 18.21 -7.87 1.02
N LYS A 304 19.39 -8.34 0.57
CA LYS A 304 20.60 -7.53 0.58
C LYS A 304 20.47 -6.34 -0.36
N SER A 305 20.75 -5.14 0.17
CA SER A 305 20.77 -3.92 -0.64
C SER A 305 21.87 -3.95 -1.70
N ILE A 306 21.50 -3.53 -2.91
CA ILE A 306 22.38 -3.32 -4.06
C ILE A 306 22.50 -1.83 -4.36
N GLN A 307 21.38 -1.10 -4.34
CA GLN A 307 21.36 0.36 -4.43
C GLN A 307 20.33 0.93 -3.47
N THR A 308 20.71 2.03 -2.83
CA THR A 308 19.81 2.94 -2.13
C THR A 308 20.20 4.35 -2.52
N VAL A 309 19.41 4.99 -3.38
CA VAL A 309 19.73 6.32 -3.92
C VAL A 309 18.50 7.23 -3.92
N PRO A 310 18.65 8.55 -3.74
CA PRO A 310 17.55 9.48 -3.94
C PRO A 310 17.08 9.44 -5.40
N TYR A 311 15.76 9.44 -5.65
CA TYR A 311 15.19 9.61 -6.99
C TYR A 311 14.40 10.92 -7.16
N VAL A 312 14.22 11.65 -6.06
CA VAL A 312 13.78 13.05 -6.04
C VAL A 312 15.00 13.98 -6.11
N ASP A 313 14.77 15.21 -6.56
CA ASP A 313 15.81 16.22 -6.80
C ASP A 313 16.28 16.88 -5.50
N PHE A 314 15.40 16.91 -4.48
CA PHE A 314 15.73 17.39 -3.14
C PHE A 314 14.97 16.59 -2.07
N MET A 315 15.64 16.38 -0.94
CA MET A 315 15.09 15.85 0.31
C MET A 315 16.03 16.24 1.46
N ASN A 316 15.52 16.34 2.68
CA ASN A 316 16.31 16.80 3.82
C ASN A 316 16.13 15.96 5.10
N TRP A 317 15.26 14.95 5.06
CA TRP A 317 14.91 14.11 6.21
C TRP A 317 15.96 13.08 6.59
N SER A 318 16.93 12.82 5.69
CA SER A 318 17.95 11.79 5.87
C SER A 318 19.34 12.41 5.93
N LEU A 319 20.19 11.87 6.81
CA LEU A 319 21.61 12.19 6.95
C LEU A 319 22.51 11.34 6.04
N GLY A 320 21.95 10.37 5.33
CA GLY A 320 22.70 9.45 4.48
C GLY A 320 22.11 8.04 4.51
N VAL A 321 22.98 7.06 4.28
CA VAL A 321 22.63 5.64 4.24
C VAL A 321 23.67 4.88 5.06
N ASN A 322 23.22 3.93 5.90
CA ASN A 322 24.10 3.11 6.72
C ASN A 322 24.70 1.93 5.93
N ASP A 323 25.56 1.14 6.56
CA ASP A 323 26.24 -0.01 5.93
C ASP A 323 25.29 -1.13 5.45
N LYS A 324 24.05 -1.17 5.96
CA LYS A 324 23.01 -2.09 5.49
C LYS A 324 22.29 -1.58 4.25
N GLY A 325 22.55 -0.35 3.82
CA GLY A 325 21.84 0.31 2.73
C GLY A 325 20.55 1.02 3.19
N GLN A 326 20.31 1.19 4.48
CA GLN A 326 19.08 1.82 4.99
C GLN A 326 19.30 3.32 5.25
N PRO A 327 18.33 4.20 4.96
CA PRO A 327 18.45 5.62 5.26
C PRO A 327 18.66 5.87 6.77
N ILE A 328 19.40 6.94 7.09
CA ILE A 328 19.62 7.39 8.48
C ILE A 328 18.78 8.63 8.71
N ASN A 329 17.84 8.57 9.65
CA ASN A 329 16.95 9.70 9.94
C ASN A 329 17.73 10.93 10.40
N ASN A 330 17.20 12.10 10.08
CA ASN A 330 17.64 13.39 10.59
C ASN A 330 16.62 13.88 11.64
N PRO A 331 16.88 13.73 12.95
CA PRO A 331 15.93 14.13 13.99
C PRO A 331 15.59 15.63 13.97
N ALA A 332 16.44 16.48 13.38
CA ALA A 332 16.13 17.89 13.17
C ALA A 332 14.99 18.13 12.16
N LYS A 333 14.50 17.05 11.52
CA LYS A 333 13.36 17.04 10.61
C LYS A 333 12.14 16.34 11.17
N ASP A 334 12.16 15.88 12.41
CA ASP A 334 10.98 15.37 13.10
C ASP A 334 9.98 16.50 13.33
N ALA A 335 8.70 16.15 13.44
CA ALA A 335 7.63 17.09 13.74
C ALA A 335 7.86 17.77 15.11
N THR A 336 7.62 19.07 15.18
CA THR A 336 7.70 19.86 16.42
C THR A 336 6.42 20.66 16.61
N VAL A 337 6.15 21.14 17.82
CA VAL A 337 4.96 21.96 18.13
C VAL A 337 4.94 23.25 17.28
N ASP A 338 6.11 23.85 17.05
CA ASP A 338 6.24 25.08 16.25
C ASP A 338 6.27 24.81 14.73
N GLY A 339 6.35 23.54 14.34
CA GLY A 339 6.37 23.11 12.94
C GLY A 339 7.78 22.93 12.39
N THR A 340 7.95 21.87 11.60
CA THR A 340 9.22 21.52 10.96
C THR A 340 9.04 21.41 9.45
N LEU A 341 9.90 22.10 8.68
CA LEU A 341 9.92 22.00 7.22
C LEU A 341 10.78 20.80 6.77
N VAL A 342 10.13 19.82 6.14
CA VAL A 342 10.74 18.55 5.73
C VAL A 342 10.43 18.23 4.27
N SER A 343 11.34 17.54 3.59
CA SER A 343 11.16 17.04 2.23
C SER A 343 11.68 15.59 2.13
N PRO A 344 10.99 14.71 1.35
CA PRO A 344 9.80 15.03 0.56
C PRO A 344 8.53 15.12 1.41
N GLY A 345 7.56 15.92 1.00
CA GLY A 345 6.21 15.80 1.59
C GLY A 345 5.62 14.41 1.31
N SER A 346 5.64 13.99 0.04
CA SER A 346 5.39 12.62 -0.40
C SER A 346 5.95 12.45 -1.82
N ALA A 347 6.96 11.60 -1.98
CA ALA A 347 7.63 11.42 -3.28
C ALA A 347 6.78 10.58 -4.25
N THR A 348 6.02 9.64 -3.72
CA THR A 348 5.02 8.83 -4.41
C THR A 348 4.06 8.25 -3.36
N ASN A 349 3.02 7.53 -3.77
CA ASN A 349 2.06 6.94 -2.84
C ASN A 349 1.61 5.56 -3.34
N TRP A 350 0.34 5.24 -3.23
CA TRP A 350 -0.25 3.97 -3.63
C TRP A 350 -0.24 3.63 -5.13
N PRO A 351 -0.20 4.58 -6.08
CA PRO A 351 -0.28 4.22 -7.48
C PRO A 351 0.97 3.45 -7.95
N PRO A 352 0.81 2.35 -8.70
CA PRO A 352 1.93 1.47 -9.06
C PRO A 352 2.82 2.09 -10.15
N PRO A 353 4.16 1.86 -10.08
CA PRO A 353 5.05 2.14 -11.20
C PRO A 353 4.92 1.07 -12.29
N SER A 354 5.63 1.25 -13.39
CA SER A 354 5.76 0.21 -14.43
C SER A 354 7.22 -0.01 -14.81
N PHE A 355 7.58 -1.23 -15.20
CA PHE A 355 8.94 -1.55 -15.66
C PHE A 355 8.92 -2.10 -17.09
N SER A 356 9.87 -1.65 -17.91
CA SER A 356 10.07 -2.19 -19.25
C SER A 356 11.43 -2.91 -19.36
N PRO A 357 11.44 -4.25 -19.50
CA PRO A 357 12.67 -5.00 -19.74
C PRO A 357 13.40 -4.58 -21.02
N LYS A 358 12.67 -4.04 -22.01
CA LYS A 358 13.23 -3.59 -23.29
C LYS A 358 14.10 -2.35 -23.14
N THR A 359 13.70 -1.42 -22.29
CA THR A 359 14.42 -0.17 -22.06
C THR A 359 15.32 -0.24 -20.83
N GLY A 360 15.07 -1.18 -19.92
CA GLY A 360 15.72 -1.24 -18.61
C GLY A 360 15.30 -0.07 -17.70
N LEU A 361 14.11 0.48 -17.90
CA LEU A 361 13.63 1.64 -17.17
C LEU A 361 12.42 1.29 -16.31
N LEU A 362 12.43 1.80 -15.08
CA LEU A 362 11.29 1.88 -14.19
C LEU A 362 10.65 3.26 -14.32
N TYR A 363 9.38 3.32 -14.70
CA TYR A 363 8.60 4.54 -14.84
C TYR A 363 7.80 4.77 -13.56
N VAL A 364 8.00 5.92 -12.93
CA VAL A 364 7.42 6.27 -11.64
C VAL A 364 6.71 7.61 -11.75
N GLY A 365 5.41 7.63 -11.43
CA GLY A 365 4.70 8.87 -11.13
C GLY A 365 5.15 9.40 -9.78
N THR A 366 5.68 10.62 -9.73
CA THR A 366 6.32 11.17 -8.53
C THR A 366 5.94 12.62 -8.32
N SER A 367 6.01 13.06 -7.06
CA SER A 367 5.97 14.47 -6.71
C SER A 367 7.14 14.91 -5.86
N GLN A 368 7.41 16.21 -5.86
CA GLN A 368 8.48 16.83 -5.10
C GLN A 368 7.94 18.08 -4.45
N SER A 369 8.13 18.19 -3.13
CA SER A 369 7.54 19.24 -2.32
C SER A 369 8.10 19.20 -0.90
N TYR A 370 7.92 20.29 -0.16
CA TYR A 370 8.13 20.31 1.28
C TYR A 370 6.80 20.10 2.02
N GLY A 371 6.82 19.40 3.14
CA GLY A 371 5.76 19.40 4.13
C GLY A 371 6.14 20.26 5.33
N LEU A 372 5.15 20.97 5.89
CA LEU A 372 5.28 21.61 7.20
C LEU A 372 4.59 20.71 8.23
N GLN A 373 5.37 20.02 9.04
CA GLN A 373 4.88 18.99 9.97
C GLN A 373 4.84 19.50 11.40
N TYR A 374 3.72 19.25 12.07
CA TYR A 374 3.47 19.66 13.44
C TYR A 374 3.30 18.44 14.34
N LEU A 375 3.84 18.54 15.55
CA LEU A 375 3.54 17.62 16.64
C LEU A 375 2.37 18.20 17.42
N THR A 376 1.24 17.51 17.44
CA THR A 376 0.01 18.00 18.09
C THR A 376 -0.27 17.30 19.42
N ASP A 377 0.29 16.10 19.60
CA ASP A 377 0.22 15.36 20.85
C ASP A 377 1.63 15.26 21.45
N THR A 378 1.81 15.83 22.64
CA THR A 378 3.10 15.87 23.34
C THR A 378 3.11 15.01 24.60
N ASP A 379 2.06 14.22 24.82
CA ASP A 379 1.94 13.33 25.96
C ASP A 379 3.06 12.28 25.98
N GLU A 380 3.26 11.65 27.14
CA GLU A 380 4.28 10.59 27.27
C GLU A 380 3.93 9.34 26.47
N ARG A 381 2.63 9.14 26.23
CA ARG A 381 2.05 8.05 25.44
C ARG A 381 1.02 8.64 24.47
N PRO A 382 1.48 9.29 23.40
CA PRO A 382 0.58 9.78 22.38
C PRO A 382 -0.10 8.59 21.70
N GLU A 383 -1.25 8.84 21.05
CA GLU A 383 -1.99 7.82 20.31
C GLU A 383 -2.36 8.30 18.90
N GLY A 384 -2.57 7.35 17.99
CA GLY A 384 -2.97 7.57 16.62
C GLY A 384 -1.90 8.35 15.84
N TYR A 385 -2.32 9.45 15.19
CA TYR A 385 -1.39 10.24 14.40
C TYR A 385 -0.38 11.03 15.23
N GLY A 386 -0.75 11.51 16.42
CA GLY A 386 0.11 12.33 17.30
C GLY A 386 0.65 13.64 16.71
N GLY A 387 0.30 13.97 15.46
CA GLY A 387 0.81 15.10 14.70
C GLY A 387 0.27 15.07 13.27
N GLY A 388 0.87 15.85 12.37
CA GLY A 388 0.51 15.83 10.96
C GLY A 388 1.14 16.93 10.11
N ALA A 389 1.01 16.80 8.79
CA ALA A 389 1.49 17.80 7.84
C ALA A 389 0.38 18.79 7.45
N VAL A 390 0.63 20.10 7.61
CA VAL A 390 -0.23 21.15 7.04
C VAL A 390 0.09 21.31 5.55
N GLY A 391 -0.96 21.42 4.73
CA GLY A 391 -0.85 21.59 3.27
C GLY A 391 -0.57 20.30 2.49
N GLY A 392 -0.83 19.11 3.07
CA GLY A 392 -0.74 17.82 2.38
C GLY A 392 0.66 17.52 1.84
N GLY A 393 1.70 18.04 2.50
CA GLY A 393 3.07 17.93 2.04
C GLY A 393 3.43 18.81 0.84
N GLY A 394 2.66 19.88 0.54
CA GLY A 394 2.86 20.81 -0.59
C GLY A 394 3.22 22.25 -0.19
N ALA A 395 3.81 22.46 1.00
CA ALA A 395 4.21 23.77 1.49
C ALA A 395 5.22 24.41 0.52
N GLY A 396 4.87 25.59 0.00
CA GLY A 396 5.68 26.29 -1.00
C GLY A 396 5.53 25.77 -2.44
N GLY A 397 4.60 24.83 -2.70
CA GLY A 397 4.31 24.28 -4.01
C GLY A 397 4.60 22.78 -4.12
N ARG A 398 4.02 22.15 -5.14
CA ARG A 398 4.22 20.74 -5.47
C ARG A 398 4.50 20.61 -6.96
N GLU A 399 5.61 19.97 -7.29
CA GLU A 399 5.95 19.61 -8.67
C GLU A 399 5.67 18.13 -8.89
N ALA A 400 4.98 17.78 -9.97
CA ALA A 400 4.66 16.41 -10.32
C ALA A 400 5.33 16.01 -11.64
N TYR A 401 5.84 14.78 -11.68
CA TYR A 401 6.57 14.25 -12.83
C TYR A 401 6.22 12.79 -13.08
N ILE A 402 6.37 12.37 -14.32
CA ILE A 402 6.75 10.98 -14.64
C ILE A 402 8.27 10.95 -14.77
N LYS A 403 8.94 10.15 -13.93
CA LYS A 403 10.39 9.92 -14.03
C LYS A 403 10.65 8.51 -14.55
N ALA A 404 11.60 8.38 -15.48
CA ALA A 404 12.12 7.09 -15.91
C ALA A 404 13.49 6.86 -15.25
N LEU A 405 13.56 5.87 -14.37
CA LEU A 405 14.74 5.51 -13.61
C LEU A 405 15.44 4.33 -14.27
N ASP A 406 16.76 4.38 -14.44
CA ASP A 406 17.56 3.21 -14.81
C ASP A 406 17.55 2.21 -13.64
N TYR A 407 17.04 0.99 -13.86
CA TYR A 407 16.79 0.06 -12.75
C TYR A 407 18.06 -0.31 -11.99
N ARG A 408 19.24 -0.27 -12.62
CA ARG A 408 20.51 -0.69 -12.00
C ARG A 408 21.07 0.37 -11.07
N THR A 409 20.79 1.64 -11.36
CA THR A 409 21.45 2.78 -10.71
C THR A 409 20.49 3.72 -9.99
N GLY A 410 19.18 3.60 -10.22
CA GLY A 410 18.17 4.53 -9.74
C GLY A 410 18.22 5.93 -10.39
N LYS A 411 19.18 6.18 -11.30
CA LYS A 411 19.36 7.49 -11.93
C LYS A 411 18.23 7.80 -12.90
N VAL A 412 17.74 9.03 -12.85
CA VAL A 412 16.75 9.56 -13.79
C VAL A 412 17.38 9.65 -15.19
N ARG A 413 16.80 8.94 -16.16
CA ARG A 413 17.19 8.98 -17.57
C ARG A 413 16.45 10.06 -18.34
N TRP A 414 15.20 10.29 -17.98
CA TRP A 414 14.39 11.42 -18.42
C TRP A 414 13.25 11.65 -17.43
N ARG A 415 12.66 12.85 -17.50
CA ARG A 415 11.45 13.21 -16.76
C ARG A 415 10.49 13.99 -17.64
N HIS A 416 9.21 13.86 -17.35
CA HIS A 416 8.15 14.65 -17.98
C HIS A 416 7.34 15.34 -16.88
N ALA A 417 7.23 16.66 -16.92
CA ALA A 417 6.44 17.43 -15.96
C ALA A 417 4.95 17.20 -16.23
N LEU A 418 4.16 17.06 -15.17
CA LEU A 418 2.71 16.95 -15.24
C LEU A 418 2.11 18.32 -14.93
N THR A 419 1.20 18.79 -15.79
CA THR A 419 0.55 20.10 -15.66
C THR A 419 -0.54 20.13 -14.59
N GLU A 420 -1.15 18.98 -14.31
CA GLU A 420 -2.14 18.76 -13.25
C GLU A 420 -1.97 17.35 -12.66
N GLY A 421 -2.25 17.19 -11.37
CA GLY A 421 -2.17 15.90 -10.68
C GLY A 421 -0.87 15.64 -9.91
N GLY A 422 -0.84 14.57 -9.12
CA GLY A 422 0.30 14.12 -8.31
C GLY A 422 0.83 12.76 -8.76
N ALA A 423 1.48 12.01 -7.87
CA ALA A 423 1.87 10.62 -8.12
C ALA A 423 0.68 9.81 -8.67
N MET A 424 0.89 9.13 -9.79
CA MET A 424 -0.15 8.45 -10.57
C MET A 424 0.36 7.09 -11.03
N GLY A 425 -0.58 6.17 -11.23
CA GLY A 425 -0.28 4.81 -11.66
C GLY A 425 0.06 4.81 -13.14
N LEU A 426 1.01 3.96 -13.53
CA LEU A 426 1.37 3.78 -14.92
C LEU A 426 1.02 2.37 -15.35
N LEU A 427 0.54 2.24 -16.58
CA LEU A 427 0.37 0.99 -17.30
C LEU A 427 1.30 1.06 -18.51
N THR A 428 2.23 0.11 -18.64
CA THR A 428 3.15 0.00 -19.78
C THR A 428 2.75 -1.08 -20.76
#